data_AF-A0A177N8H3-F1
#
_entry.id   AF-A0A177N8H3-F1
#
_cell.length_a   1.000
_cell.length_b   1.000
_cell.length_c   1.000
_cell.angle_alpha   90.00
_cell.angle_beta   90.00
_cell.angle_gamma   90.00
#
_symmetry.space_group_name_H-M   'P 1'
#
loop_
_entity.id
_entity.type
_entity.pdbx_description
1 polymer ?
#
loop_
_entity_poly.entity_id
_entity_poly.type
_entity_poly.pdbx_seq_one_letter_code
_entity_poly.pdbx_strand_id
1 'polypeptide(L)' 'MLDLIFNFASGILQMNLRDPHDIPFALPLVFAAVLGFIIGFILLHFIGEENKQESKQDD' A
#
# COMPACT_ATOMS: atom_id res chain seq x y z
N MET A 1 -9.48 -18.92 5.60
CA MET A 1 -8.42 -18.27 4.78
C MET A 1 -8.23 -16.82 5.18
N LEU A 2 -9.32 -16.05 5.29
CA LEU A 2 -9.26 -14.71 5.89
C LEU A 2 -8.70 -14.72 7.32
N ASP A 3 -8.95 -15.76 8.12
CA ASP A 3 -8.36 -15.89 9.46
C ASP A 3 -6.83 -15.88 9.49
N LEU A 4 -6.17 -16.43 8.46
CA LEU A 4 -4.72 -16.42 8.38
C LEU A 4 -4.20 -15.02 8.07
N ILE A 5 -4.87 -14.31 7.15
CA ILE A 5 -4.54 -12.92 6.79
C ILE A 5 -4.81 -11.99 7.98
N PHE A 6 -5.93 -12.16 8.66
CA PHE A 6 -6.28 -11.40 9.86
C PHE A 6 -5.31 -11.66 11.01
N ASN A 7 -4.89 -12.90 11.25
CA ASN A 7 -3.87 -13.20 12.27
C ASN A 7 -2.50 -12.62 11.91
N PHE A 8 -2.10 -12.67 10.64
CA PHE A 8 -0.83 -12.11 10.18
C PHE A 8 -0.83 -10.58 10.27
N ALA A 9 -1.89 -9.94 9.78
CA ALA A 9 -2.08 -8.50 9.88
C ALA A 9 -2.20 -8.05 11.35
N SER A 10 -2.89 -8.82 12.21
CA SER A 10 -2.97 -8.54 13.65
C SER A 10 -1.60 -8.66 14.33
N GLY A 11 -0.77 -9.61 13.90
CA GLY A 11 0.60 -9.77 14.40
C GLY A 11 1.56 -8.66 13.97
N ILE A 12 1.43 -8.17 12.72
CA ILE A 12 2.25 -7.06 12.20
C ILE A 12 1.83 -5.73 12.81
N LEU A 13 0.52 -5.47 12.89
CA LEU A 13 -0.01 -4.24 13.46
C LEU A 13 -0.09 -4.26 14.99
N GLN A 14 0.23 -5.40 15.63
CA GLN A 14 0.05 -5.63 17.08
C GLN A 14 -1.36 -5.28 17.56
N MET A 15 -2.37 -5.45 16.71
CA MET A 15 -3.73 -4.99 16.97
C MET A 15 -4.71 -6.09 16.60
N ASN A 16 -5.68 -6.33 17.46
CA ASN A 16 -6.64 -7.41 17.25
C ASN A 16 -7.66 -7.01 16.18
N LEU A 17 -7.36 -7.29 14.91
CA LEU A 17 -8.22 -6.95 13.78
C LEU A 17 -9.50 -7.81 13.70
N ARG A 18 -9.67 -8.75 14.63
CA ARG A 18 -10.87 -9.58 14.76
C ARG A 18 -11.95 -8.91 15.62
N ASP A 19 -11.57 -8.00 16.51
CA ASP A 19 -12.50 -7.22 17.33
C ASP A 19 -12.69 -5.82 16.73
N PRO A 20 -13.88 -5.49 16.18
CA PRO A 20 -14.15 -4.19 15.59
C PRO A 20 -14.04 -3.03 16.57
N HIS A 21 -14.15 -3.28 17.88
CA HIS A 21 -14.03 -2.26 18.91
C HIS A 21 -12.58 -1.86 19.20
N ASP A 22 -11.61 -2.74 18.90
CA ASP A 22 -10.19 -2.49 19.07
C ASP A 22 -9.52 -1.90 17.81
N ILE A 23 -10.23 -1.86 16.68
CA ILE A 23 -9.72 -1.23 15.45
C ILE A 23 -9.97 0.28 15.53
N PRO A 24 -8.93 1.11 15.66
CA PRO A 24 -9.10 2.54 15.65
C PRO A 24 -9.61 2.94 14.27
N PHE A 25 -10.66 3.74 14.25
CA PHE A 25 -11.34 4.20 13.04
C PHE A 25 -10.39 4.75 11.95
N ALA A 26 -9.24 5.30 12.35
CA ALA A 26 -8.24 5.84 11.45
C ALA A 26 -7.42 4.78 10.70
N LEU A 27 -7.36 3.53 11.16
CA LEU A 27 -6.44 2.54 10.61
C LEU A 27 -6.80 2.11 9.18
N PRO A 28 -8.07 1.80 8.86
CA PRO A 28 -8.48 1.56 7.47
C PRO A 28 -8.24 2.78 6.57
N LEU A 29 -8.46 4.00 7.10
CA LEU A 29 -8.27 5.25 6.36
C LEU A 29 -6.79 5.51 6.04
N VAL A 30 -5.92 5.36 7.02
CA VAL A 30 -4.46 5.52 6.87
C VAL A 30 -3.91 4.45 5.94
N PHE A 31 -4.38 3.20 6.08
CA PHE A 31 -3.98 2.11 5.18
C PHE A 31 -4.37 2.41 3.72
N ALA A 32 -5.59 2.87 3.48
CA ALA A 32 -6.04 3.26 2.15
C ALA A 32 -5.22 4.43 1.57
N ALA A 33 -4.90 5.44 2.39
CA ALA A 33 -4.09 6.58 1.98
C ALA A 33 -2.64 6.16 1.61
N VAL A 34 -2.01 5.31 2.42
CA VAL A 34 -0.67 4.78 2.16
C VAL A 34 -0.66 3.92 0.91
N LEU A 35 -1.64 3.03 0.76
CA LEU A 35 -1.71 2.12 -0.38
C LEU A 35 -1.98 2.88 -1.69
N GLY A 36 -2.84 3.90 -1.66
CA GLY A 36 -3.04 4.82 -2.78
C GLY A 36 -1.79 5.62 -3.14
N PHE A 37 -1.04 6.10 -2.14
CA PHE A 37 0.24 6.78 -2.36
C PHE A 37 1.27 5.87 -3.01
N ILE A 38 1.42 4.62 -2.54
CA ILE A 38 2.37 3.65 -3.11
C ILE A 38 2.02 3.36 -4.57
N ILE A 39 0.75 3.09 -4.89
CA ILE A 39 0.32 2.83 -6.27
C ILE A 39 0.57 4.06 -7.16
N GLY A 40 0.19 5.26 -6.70
CA GLY A 40 0.41 6.49 -7.44
C GLY A 40 1.89 6.76 -7.69
N PHE A 41 2.74 6.51 -6.69
CA PHE A 41 4.18 6.63 -6.81
C PHE A 41 4.76 5.65 -7.83
N ILE A 42 4.34 4.38 -7.81
CA ILE A 42 4.77 3.37 -8.78
C ILE A 42 4.42 3.79 -10.21
N LEU A 43 3.19 4.27 -10.44
CA LEU A 43 2.76 4.74 -11.76
C LEU A 43 3.60 5.94 -12.23
N LEU A 44 3.82 6.93 -11.37
CA LEU A 44 4.68 8.07 -11.66
C LEU A 44 6.13 7.66 -11.96
N HIS A 45 6.67 6.72 -11.20
CA HIS A 45 8.01 6.19 -11.42
C HIS A 45 8.12 5.50 -12.77
N PHE A 46 7.16 4.61 -13.09
CA PHE A 46 7.14 3.91 -14.37
C PHE A 46 7.07 4.90 -15.53
N ILE A 47 6.11 5.82 -15.54
CA ILE A 47 5.96 6.83 -16.59
C ILE A 47 7.25 7.67 -16.74
N GLY A 48 7.85 8.10 -15.64
CA GLY A 48 9.11 8.86 -15.68
C GLY A 48 10.30 8.05 -16.23
N GLU A 49 10.27 6.73 -16.09
CA GLU A 49 11.32 5.84 -16.56
C GLU A 49 11.20 5.51 -18.05
N GLU A 50 9.99 5.45 -18.60
CA GLU A 50 9.73 5.28 -20.05
C GLU A 50 10.22 6.51 -20.83
N ASN A 51 9.89 7.72 -20.36
CA ASN A 51 10.37 8.98 -20.97
C ASN A 51 11.90 9.12 -20.93
N LYS A 52 12.56 8.53 -19.93
CA LYS A 52 14.02 8.55 -19.79
C LYS A 52 14.72 7.54 -20.71
N GLN A 53 14.02 6.50 -21.16
CA GLN A 53 14.55 5.53 -22.11
C GLN A 53 14.44 6.04 -23.55
N GLU A 54 13.33 6.69 -23.91
CA GLU A 54 13.13 7.31 -25.23
C GLU A 54 14.17 8.40 -25.51
N SER A 55 14.43 9.28 -24.53
CA SER A 55 15.43 10.35 -24.64
C SER A 55 16.89 9.87 -24.70
N LYS A 56 17.17 8.59 -24.43
CA LYS A 56 18.51 7.99 -24.55
C LYS A 56 18.70 7.19 -25.83
N GLN A 57 17.64 6.98 -26.60
CA GLN A 57 17.67 6.20 -27.84
C GLN A 57 17.85 7.09 -29.08
N ASP A 58 17.75 8.42 -28.91
CA ASP A 58 17.93 9.44 -29.94
C ASP A 58 19.30 10.17 -29.91
N ASP A 59 20.29 9.66 -29.15
CA ASP A 59 21.72 10.03 -29.21
C ASP A 59 22.56 8.87 -29.77
#